data_AF-A0A2W6D3W4-F1
#
_entry.id   AF-A0A2W6D3W4-F1
#
_cell.length_a   1.000
_cell.length_b   1.000
_cell.length_c   1.000
_cell.angle_alpha   90.00
_cell.angle_beta   90.00
_cell.angle_gamma   90.00
#
_symmetry.space_group_name_H-M   'P 1'
#
loop_
_entity.id
_entity.type
_entity.pdbx_description
1 polymer ?
#
loop_
_entity_poly.entity_id
_entity_poly.type
_entity_poly.pdbx_seq_one_letter_code
_entity_poly.pdbx_strand_id
1 'polypeptide(L)' 'MPKDLSSTKQRRKLSKKSFALPGKRKYPIPDKAHARKALARVAQNGTKAEQKKVKAAVKKRFPSIGRKKQSRS' A
#
# COMPACT_ATOMS: atom_id res chain seq x y z
N MET A 1 -13.69 -11.14 6.72
CA MET A 1 -14.06 -9.74 7.03
C MET A 1 -12.90 -8.83 6.70
N PRO A 2 -13.01 -7.93 5.71
CA PRO A 2 -11.99 -6.90 5.48
C PRO A 2 -11.89 -6.05 6.73
N LYS A 3 -10.68 -5.88 7.27
CA LYS A 3 -10.49 -5.19 8.54
C LYS A 3 -10.71 -3.69 8.30
N ASP A 4 -11.89 -3.20 8.66
CA ASP A 4 -12.23 -1.79 8.58
C ASP A 4 -11.18 -0.95 9.29
N LEU A 5 -10.50 -0.10 8.52
CA LEU A 5 -9.45 0.83 8.96
C LEU A 5 -9.99 2.27 9.04
N SER A 6 -11.30 2.42 9.27
CA SER A 6 -11.98 3.71 9.41
C SER A 6 -11.48 4.48 10.64
N SER A 7 -11.11 3.78 11.72
CA SER A 7 -10.66 4.43 12.96
C SER A 7 -9.19 4.88 12.92
N THR A 8 -8.96 6.16 13.22
CA THR A 8 -7.64 6.76 13.48
C THR A 8 -6.83 6.00 14.55
N LYS A 9 -7.50 5.35 15.52
CA LYS A 9 -6.85 4.51 16.54
C LYS A 9 -6.16 3.28 15.94
N GLN A 10 -6.77 2.63 14.94
CA GLN A 10 -6.15 1.49 14.26
C GLN A 10 -4.97 1.91 13.39
N ARG A 11 -5.02 3.11 12.78
CA ARG A 11 -3.87 3.68 12.05
C ARG A 11 -2.68 3.98 12.96
N ARG A 12 -2.89 4.39 14.22
CA ARG A 12 -1.80 4.62 15.20
C ARG A 12 -1.08 3.33 15.62
N LYS A 13 -1.79 2.19 15.61
CA LYS A 13 -1.24 0.87 15.97
C LYS A 13 -0.49 0.20 14.81
N LEU A 14 -0.54 0.77 13.60
CA LEU A 14 0.23 0.28 12.46
C LEU A 14 1.71 0.65 12.63
N SER A 15 2.57 -0.37 12.62
CA SER A 15 4.02 -0.17 12.65
C SER A 15 4.46 0.67 11.44
N LYS A 16 5.58 1.40 11.58
CA LYS A 16 6.13 2.24 10.50
C LYS A 16 6.33 1.46 9.19
N LYS A 17 6.54 0.14 9.27
CA LYS A 17 6.67 -0.73 8.11
C LYS A 17 5.39 -0.74 7.27
N SER A 18 4.21 -0.55 7.87
CA SER A 18 2.91 -0.56 7.21
C SER A 18 2.64 0.60 6.25
N PHE A 19 3.59 1.52 6.05
CA PHE A 19 3.47 2.63 5.12
C PHE A 19 4.41 2.44 3.93
N ALA A 20 3.94 2.79 2.74
CA ALA A 20 4.78 2.74 1.53
C ALA A 20 5.89 3.81 1.57
N LEU A 21 5.64 4.91 2.28
CA LEU A 21 6.65 5.92 2.61
C LEU A 21 6.80 6.02 4.13
N PRO A 22 7.63 5.18 4.78
CA PRO A 22 7.78 5.19 6.23
C PRO A 22 8.30 6.52 6.77
N GLY A 23 9.18 7.21 6.02
CA GLY A 23 9.71 8.52 6.40
C GLY A 23 8.65 9.64 6.43
N LYS A 24 7.60 9.54 5.62
CA LYS A 24 6.47 10.51 5.61
C LYS A 24 5.20 9.97 6.28
N ARG A 25 5.20 8.72 6.75
CA ARG A 25 4.01 7.94 7.18
C ARG A 25 2.82 8.10 6.20
N LYS A 26 3.11 8.16 4.90
CA LYS A 26 2.11 8.30 3.81
C LYS A 26 1.86 6.95 3.13
N TYR A 27 0.65 6.80 2.59
CA TYR A 27 0.18 5.61 1.86
C TYR A 27 0.23 4.32 2.70
N PRO A 28 -0.74 4.13 3.62
CA PRO A 28 -0.82 2.89 4.40
C PRO A 28 -1.07 1.70 3.47
N ILE A 29 -0.23 0.67 3.62
CA ILE A 29 -0.26 -0.62 2.92
C ILE A 29 -0.25 -1.81 3.91
N PRO A 30 -1.19 -1.86 4.88
CA PRO A 30 -1.30 -2.98 5.82
C PRO A 30 -1.65 -4.31 5.13
N ASP A 31 -2.41 -4.27 4.03
CA ASP A 31 -2.83 -5.44 3.27
C ASP A 31 -2.83 -5.18 1.75
N LYS A 32 -3.20 -6.22 0.98
CA LYS A 32 -3.23 -6.15 -0.49
C LYS A 32 -4.25 -5.14 -1.04
N ALA A 33 -5.40 -4.97 -0.37
CA ALA A 33 -6.42 -4.03 -0.83
C ALA A 33 -5.96 -2.59 -0.64
N HIS A 34 -5.36 -2.28 0.51
CA HIS A 34 -4.77 -0.98 0.81
C HIS A 34 -3.58 -0.67 -0.09
N ALA A 35 -2.77 -1.67 -0.45
CA ALA A 35 -1.70 -1.49 -1.42
C ALA A 35 -2.19 -1.08 -2.82
N ARG A 36 -3.32 -1.64 -3.31
CA ARG A 36 -3.93 -1.17 -4.57
C ARG A 36 -4.47 0.26 -4.43
N LYS A 37 -5.16 0.56 -3.33
CA LYS A 37 -5.64 1.92 -3.04
C LYS A 37 -4.48 2.93 -2.94
N ALA A 38 -3.36 2.54 -2.34
CA ALA A 38 -2.15 3.36 -2.25
C ALA A 38 -1.59 3.71 -3.64
N LEU A 39 -1.56 2.75 -4.57
CA LEU A 39 -1.17 2.98 -5.97
C LEU A 39 -2.11 3.97 -6.67
N ALA A 40 -3.43 3.82 -6.48
CA ALA A 40 -4.39 4.76 -7.04
C ALA A 40 -4.21 6.18 -6.44
N ARG A 41 -4.02 6.28 -5.13
CA ARG A 41 -3.85 7.58 -4.44
C ARG A 41 -2.56 8.28 -4.82
N VAL A 42 -1.44 7.55 -4.98
CA VAL A 42 -0.17 8.16 -5.42
C VAL A 42 -0.21 8.53 -6.91
N ALA A 43 -1.01 7.84 -7.72
CA ALA A 43 -1.22 8.22 -9.12
C ALA A 43 -2.01 9.54 -9.23
N GLN A 44 -3.00 9.75 -8.35
CA GLN A 44 -3.81 10.97 -8.33
C GLN A 44 -3.09 12.15 -7.67
N ASN A 45 -2.44 11.94 -6.53
CA ASN A 45 -1.96 13.03 -5.66
C ASN A 45 -0.43 13.08 -5.51
N GLY A 46 0.30 12.09 -6.04
CA GLY A 46 1.73 11.92 -5.83
C GLY A 46 2.56 12.29 -7.05
N THR A 47 3.77 12.79 -6.81
CA THR A 47 4.74 13.06 -7.87
C THR A 47 5.30 11.77 -8.46
N LYS A 48 5.90 11.82 -9.67
CA LYS A 48 6.55 10.65 -10.29
C LYS A 48 7.57 9.96 -9.36
N ALA A 49 8.29 10.75 -8.55
CA ALA A 49 9.23 10.22 -7.55
C ALA A 49 8.52 9.45 -6.42
N GLU A 50 7.40 9.97 -5.91
CA GLU A 50 6.59 9.27 -4.91
C GLU A 50 5.94 8.01 -5.48
N GLN A 51 5.46 8.07 -6.72
CA GLN A 51 4.90 6.90 -7.42
C GLN A 51 5.93 5.77 -7.54
N LYS A 52 7.18 6.06 -7.90
CA LYS A 52 8.25 5.05 -7.97
C LYS A 52 8.52 4.41 -6.61
N LYS A 53 8.60 5.22 -5.55
CA LYS A 53 8.81 4.74 -4.18
C LYS A 53 7.64 3.88 -3.68
N VAL A 54 6.40 4.33 -3.89
CA VAL A 54 5.20 3.58 -3.49
C VAL A 54 5.09 2.27 -4.28
N LYS A 55 5.32 2.27 -5.60
CA LYS A 55 5.37 1.05 -6.42
C LYS A 55 6.41 0.07 -5.91
N ALA A 56 7.62 0.53 -5.60
CA ALA A 56 8.69 -0.32 -5.05
C ALA A 56 8.31 -0.91 -3.69
N ALA A 57 7.75 -0.10 -2.77
CA ALA A 57 7.31 -0.57 -1.46
C ALA A 57 6.16 -1.58 -1.55
N VAL A 58 5.19 -1.35 -2.44
CA VAL A 58 4.10 -2.29 -2.72
C VAL A 58 4.64 -3.59 -3.31
N LYS A 59 5.54 -3.54 -4.30
CA LYS A 59 6.13 -4.74 -4.90
C LYS A 59 6.98 -5.54 -3.90
N LYS A 60 7.72 -4.85 -3.01
CA LYS A 60 8.53 -5.49 -1.97
C LYS A 60 7.68 -6.21 -0.92
N ARG A 61 6.54 -5.64 -0.53
CA ARG A 61 5.66 -6.22 0.51
C ARG A 61 4.61 -7.16 -0.05
N PHE A 62 4.10 -6.88 -1.24
CA PHE A 62 3.06 -7.62 -1.93
C PHE A 62 3.49 -7.90 -3.37
N PRO A 63 4.46 -8.81 -3.61
CA PRO A 63 4.92 -9.16 -4.95
C PRO A 63 3.80 -9.76 -5.84
N SER A 64 2.70 -10.22 -5.22
CA SER A 64 1.49 -10.68 -5.91
C SER A 64 0.62 -9.55 -6.49
N ILE A 65 0.86 -8.28 -6.12
CA ILE A 65 0.14 -7.13 -6.71
C ILE A 65 0.90 -6.73 -7.97
N GLY A 66 0.36 -7.12 -9.12
CA GLY A 66 0.96 -6.88 -10.44
C GLY A 66 1.28 -8.15 -11.22
N ARG A 67 1.42 -9.30 -10.53
CA ARG A 67 1.31 -10.59 -11.20
C ARG A 67 -0.18 -10.89 -11.38
N LYS A 68 -0.67 -10.87 -12.63
CA LYS A 68 -1.93 -11.56 -12.98
C LYS A 68 -1.87 -12.92 -12.29
N LYS A 69 -2.94 -13.28 -11.56
CA LYS A 69 -3.14 -14.63 -11.04
C LYS A 69 -2.91 -15.55 -12.25
N GLN A 70 -1.77 -16.23 -12.30
CA GLN A 70 -1.63 -17.33 -13.24
C GLN A 70 -2.54 -18.40 -12.67
N SER A 71 -3.68 -18.56 -13.33
CA SER A 71 -4.59 -19.68 -13.18
C SER A 71 -3.76 -20.95 -13.07
N ARG A 72 -3.84 -21.60 -11.92
CA ARG A 72 -3.69 -23.05 -11.80
C ARG A 72 -5.14 -23.54 -11.74
N SER A 73 -5.70 -23.85 -12.92
CA SER A 73 -5.80 -25.20 -13.50
C SER A 73 -6.48 -26.16 -12.55
#